data_AF-A0A6I0FMP1-F1
#
_entry.id   AF-A0A6I0FMP1-F1
#
_cell.length_a   1.000
_cell.length_b   1.000
_cell.length_c   1.000
_cell.angle_alpha   90.00
_cell.angle_beta   90.00
_cell.angle_gamma   90.00
#
_symmetry.space_group_name_H-M   'P 1'
#
loop_
_entity.id
_entity.type
_entity.pdbx_description
1 polymer ?
#
loop_
_entity_poly.entity_id
_entity_poly.type
_entity_poly.pdbx_seq_one_letter_code
_entity_poly.pdbx_strand_id
1 'polypeptide(L)'
;MKIFSNPNISKVMKIYEKSKKHTSEGVKETDYSKDKLELSNNAKELQIALKAYKNLPEIREEKVKEIKDRIQQGSYNVAGKEIAEKILQGVQIDKKI
;
A
#
# COMPACT_ATOMS: atom_id res chain seq x y z
N MET A 1 16.34 38.53 68.64
CA MET A 1 15.37 39.43 67.99
C MET A 1 15.21 39.00 66.53
N LYS A 2 13.97 38.96 66.01
CA LYS A 2 13.56 38.21 64.82
C LYS A 2 13.89 38.96 63.53
N ILE A 3 14.45 38.26 62.54
CA ILE A 3 14.70 38.79 61.19
C ILE A 3 13.35 38.80 60.45
N PHE A 4 12.85 39.98 60.10
CA PHE A 4 11.58 40.10 59.39
C PHE A 4 11.72 39.65 57.93
N SER A 5 10.85 38.73 57.51
CA SER A 5 10.74 38.23 56.14
C SER A 5 10.29 39.37 55.22
N ASN A 6 11.17 39.83 54.33
CA ASN A 6 10.86 40.88 53.37
C ASN A 6 9.96 40.28 52.25
N PRO A 7 8.72 40.78 52.05
CA PRO A 7 7.73 40.21 51.14
C PRO A 7 8.16 40.21 49.67
N ASN A 8 9.22 40.96 49.33
CA ASN A 8 9.78 41.01 48.00
C ASN A 8 10.53 39.72 47.60
N ILE A 9 11.02 38.92 48.56
CA ILE A 9 11.69 37.63 48.27
C ILE A 9 10.73 36.67 47.57
N SER A 10 9.48 36.59 48.03
CA SER A 10 8.47 35.71 47.45
C SER A 10 8.13 36.09 46.01
N LYS A 11 8.22 37.39 45.68
CA LYS A 11 7.95 37.90 44.33
C LYS A 11 9.09 37.57 43.37
N VAL A 12 10.34 37.69 43.84
CA VAL A 12 11.54 37.35 43.07
C VAL A 12 11.62 35.83 42.82
N MET A 13 11.28 35.00 43.82
CA MET A 13 11.24 33.54 43.67
C MET A 13 10.20 33.09 42.63
N LYS A 14 9.02 33.72 42.60
CA LYS A 14 7.98 33.43 41.58
C LYS A 14 8.43 33.81 40.16
N ILE A 15 9.17 34.91 40.01
CA ILE A 15 9.72 35.33 38.71
C ILE A 15 10.80 34.34 38.25
N TYR A 16 11.65 33.89 39.17
CA TYR A 16 12.69 32.89 38.89
C TYR A 16 12.08 31.53 38.48
N GLU A 17 11.06 31.04 39.20
CA GLU A 17 10.32 29.83 38.81
C GLU A 17 9.62 29.97 37.45
N LYS A 18 9.07 31.16 37.14
CA LYS A 18 8.44 31.43 35.83
C LYS A 18 9.47 31.42 34.69
N SER A 19 10.67 31.98 34.92
CA SER A 19 11.75 32.00 33.92
C SER A 19 12.35 30.61 33.64
N LYS A 20 12.27 29.68 34.61
CA LYS A 20 12.73 28.29 34.46
C LYS A 20 11.76 27.41 33.65
N LYS A 21 10.54 27.91 33.38
CA LYS A 21 9.46 27.24 32.63
C LYS A 21 9.34 27.71 31.17
N HIS A 22 10.46 28.04 30.52
CA HIS A 22 10.51 27.93 29.05
C HIS A 22 10.75 26.48 28.65
N THR A 23 9.86 25.59 29.08
CA THR A 23 9.65 24.32 28.37
C THR A 23 8.98 24.73 27.07
N SER A 24 9.74 24.61 25.97
CA SER A 24 9.29 24.74 24.58
C SER A 24 7.76 24.72 24.47
N GLU A 25 7.16 25.91 24.40
CA GLU A 25 5.79 26.06 23.92
C GLU A 25 5.79 25.34 22.59
N GLY A 26 5.09 24.21 22.56
CA GLY A 26 5.08 23.29 21.44
C GLY A 26 4.93 24.11 20.18
N VAL A 27 5.92 24.00 19.30
CA VAL A 27 5.81 24.49 17.94
C VAL A 27 4.45 23.99 17.48
N LYS A 28 3.49 24.90 17.34
CA LYS A 28 2.25 24.58 16.64
C LYS A 28 2.75 24.10 15.31
N GLU A 29 2.67 22.80 15.04
CA GLU A 29 2.88 22.27 13.71
C GLU A 29 1.95 23.08 12.83
N THR A 30 2.53 24.07 12.15
CA THR A 30 1.89 24.72 11.03
C THR A 30 1.54 23.57 10.12
N ASP A 31 0.24 23.35 9.93
CA ASP A 31 -0.31 22.29 9.10
C ASP A 31 0.08 22.61 7.65
N TYR A 32 1.35 22.38 7.34
CA TYR A 32 1.86 22.42 5.98
C TYR A 32 1.09 21.35 5.25
N SER A 33 0.51 21.72 4.10
CA SER A 33 -0.20 20.78 3.25
C SER A 33 0.74 19.59 2.99
N LYS A 34 0.44 18.46 3.63
CA LYS A 34 1.23 17.25 3.49
C LYS A 34 1.06 16.77 2.05
N ASP A 35 2.14 16.29 1.45
CA ASP A 35 2.08 15.68 0.12
C ASP A 35 0.97 14.62 0.11
N LYS A 36 -0.01 14.80 -0.77
CA LYS A 36 -1.18 13.92 -0.88
C LYS A 36 -1.06 13.08 -2.14
N LEU A 37 -1.05 11.77 -1.97
CA LEU A 37 -1.15 10.83 -3.09
C LEU A 37 -2.63 10.61 -3.41
N GLU A 38 -3.09 11.10 -4.56
CA GLU A 38 -4.42 10.82 -5.08
C GLU A 38 -4.34 9.84 -6.26
N LEU A 39 -4.81 8.61 -6.04
CA LEU A 39 -4.95 7.63 -7.11
C LEU A 39 -6.25 7.89 -7.88
N SER A 40 -6.17 7.83 -9.21
CA SER A 40 -7.35 7.83 -10.07
C SER A 40 -8.28 6.66 -9.71
N ASN A 41 -9.58 6.82 -9.98
CA ASN A 41 -10.55 5.76 -9.70
C ASN A 41 -10.20 4.46 -10.44
N ASN A 42 -9.79 4.57 -11.71
CA ASN A 42 -9.33 3.42 -12.51
C ASN A 42 -8.10 2.72 -11.88
N ALA A 43 -7.16 3.48 -11.31
CA ALA A 43 -5.98 2.90 -10.65
C ALA A 43 -6.37 2.13 -9.38
N LYS A 44 -7.36 2.63 -8.63
CA LYS A 44 -7.90 1.92 -7.45
C LYS A 44 -8.60 0.63 -7.85
N GLU A 45 -9.43 0.66 -8.89
CA GLU A 45 -10.10 -0.52 -9.43
C GLU A 45 -9.10 -1.57 -9.92
N LEU A 46 -8.07 -1.14 -10.66
CA LEU A 46 -7.00 -2.03 -11.11
C LEU A 46 -6.24 -2.64 -9.92
N GLN A 47 -5.96 -1.87 -8.86
CA GLN A 47 -5.32 -2.40 -7.66
C GLN A 47 -6.17 -3.50 -7.00
N ILE A 48 -7.49 -3.32 -6.94
CA ILE A 48 -8.42 -4.33 -6.39
C ILE A 48 -8.40 -5.59 -7.28
N ALA A 49 -8.48 -5.43 -8.60
CA ALA A 49 -8.43 -6.54 -9.55
C ALA A 49 -7.10 -7.32 -9.45
N LEU A 50 -5.97 -6.63 -9.32
CA LEU A 50 -4.65 -7.27 -9.14
C LEU A 50 -4.54 -8.01 -7.82
N LYS A 51 -5.12 -7.47 -6.73
CA LYS A 51 -5.18 -8.16 -5.43
C LYS A 51 -6.01 -9.45 -5.54
N ALA A 52 -7.18 -9.38 -6.18
CA ALA A 52 -8.02 -10.54 -6.40
C ALA A 52 -7.32 -11.59 -7.29
N TYR A 53 -6.64 -11.15 -8.35
CA TYR A 53 -5.87 -12.02 -9.23
C TYR A 53 -4.75 -12.76 -8.51
N LYS A 54 -4.00 -12.08 -7.62
CA LYS A 54 -2.93 -12.70 -6.82
C LYS A 54 -3.42 -13.76 -5.84
N ASN A 55 -4.68 -13.68 -5.43
CA ASN A 55 -5.29 -14.67 -4.53
C ASN A 55 -5.84 -15.89 -5.27
N LEU A 56 -5.83 -15.88 -6.61
CA LEU A 56 -6.25 -17.05 -7.39
C LEU A 56 -5.21 -18.17 -7.26
N PRO A 57 -5.65 -19.43 -7.29
CA PRO A 57 -4.72 -20.55 -7.31
C PRO A 57 -3.85 -20.50 -8.56
N GLU A 58 -2.57 -20.82 -8.39
CA GLU A 58 -1.60 -20.89 -9.49
C GLU A 58 -2.06 -21.89 -10.57
N ILE A 59 -2.68 -23.00 -10.14
CA ILE A 59 -3.19 -24.05 -11.01
C ILE A 59 -4.71 -24.03 -11.01
N ARG A 60 -5.29 -23.99 -12.22
CA ARG A 60 -6.74 -24.18 -12.43
C ARG A 60 -7.06 -25.67 -12.54
N GLU A 61 -7.11 -26.34 -11.40
CA GLU A 61 -7.29 -27.80 -11.29
C GLU A 61 -8.49 -28.33 -12.10
N GLU A 62 -9.62 -27.63 -12.08
CA GLU A 62 -10.82 -27.99 -12.84
C GLU A 62 -10.54 -28.11 -14.34
N LYS A 63 -9.87 -27.11 -14.92
CA LYS A 63 -9.53 -27.09 -16.34
C LYS A 63 -8.51 -28.18 -16.69
N VAL A 64 -7.55 -28.42 -15.81
CA VAL A 64 -6.55 -29.49 -16.01
C VAL A 64 -7.25 -30.84 -16.01
N LYS A 65 -8.16 -31.08 -15.07
CA LYS A 65 -8.94 -32.31 -14.99
C LYS A 65 -9.81 -32.51 -16.22
N GLU A 66 -10.58 -31.50 -16.63
CA GLU A 66 -11.44 -31.57 -17.82
C GLU A 66 -10.64 -31.97 -19.08
N ILE A 67 -9.48 -31.35 -19.30
CA ILE A 67 -8.64 -31.66 -20.46
C ILE A 67 -8.06 -33.08 -20.35
N LYS A 68 -7.60 -33.50 -19.17
CA LYS A 68 -7.12 -34.87 -18.94
C LYS A 68 -8.20 -35.90 -19.26
N ASP A 69 -9.43 -35.67 -18.79
CA ASP A 69 -10.55 -36.57 -19.01
C ASP A 69 -10.88 -36.66 -20.51
N ARG A 70 -10.90 -35.54 -21.24
CA ARG A 70 -11.09 -35.51 -22.70
C ARG A 70 -10.01 -36.26 -23.46
N ILE A 71 -8.76 -36.16 -23.02
CA ILE A 71 -7.64 -36.91 -23.61
C ILE A 71 -7.83 -38.42 -23.38
N GLN A 72 -8.16 -38.83 -22.15
CA GLN A 72 -8.39 -40.24 -21.81
C GLN A 72 -9.56 -40.84 -22.58
N GLN A 73 -10.61 -40.06 -22.80
CA GLN A 73 -11.79 -40.48 -23.57
C GLN A 73 -11.56 -40.45 -25.09
N GLY A 74 -10.39 -39.97 -25.56
CA GLY A 74 -10.11 -39.80 -26.99
C GLY A 74 -10.93 -38.70 -27.68
N SER A 75 -11.64 -37.86 -26.91
CA SER A 75 -12.47 -36.76 -27.42
C SER A 75 -11.71 -35.43 -27.51
N TYR A 76 -10.43 -35.42 -27.14
CA TYR A 76 -9.56 -34.28 -27.33
C TYR A 76 -9.09 -34.19 -28.79
N ASN A 77 -9.76 -33.34 -29.57
CA ASN A 77 -9.41 -33.04 -30.95
C ASN A 77 -9.13 -31.54 -31.09
N VAL A 78 -7.95 -31.18 -31.61
CA VAL A 78 -7.52 -29.80 -31.85
C VAL A 78 -7.17 -29.68 -33.33
N ALA A 79 -7.73 -28.68 -34.01
CA ALA A 79 -7.46 -28.49 -35.41
C ALA A 79 -6.02 -27.99 -35.63
N GLY A 80 -5.36 -28.47 -36.69
CA GLY A 80 -4.01 -28.02 -37.04
C GLY A 80 -3.90 -26.49 -37.21
N LYS A 81 -4.98 -25.84 -37.65
CA LYS A 81 -5.07 -24.37 -37.72
C LYS A 81 -4.94 -23.72 -36.33
N GLU A 82 -5.61 -24.24 -35.31
CA GLU A 82 -5.55 -23.71 -33.95
C GLU A 82 -4.14 -23.83 -33.37
N ILE A 83 -3.42 -24.92 -33.69
CA ILE A 83 -2.03 -25.11 -33.30
C ILE A 83 -1.14 -24.04 -33.97
N ALA A 84 -1.26 -23.86 -35.28
CA ALA A 84 -0.50 -22.87 -36.04
C ALA A 84 -0.74 -21.44 -35.54
N GLU A 85 -2.00 -21.08 -35.25
CA GLU A 85 -2.37 -19.79 -34.67
C GLU A 85 -1.69 -19.56 -33.31
N LYS A 86 -1.64 -20.59 -32.44
CA LYS A 86 -0.98 -20.48 -31.13
C LYS A 86 0.53 -20.34 -31.24
N ILE A 87 1.17 -21.02 -32.18
CA ILE A 87 2.60 -20.87 -32.46
C ILE A 87 2.89 -19.43 -32.90
N LEU A 88 2.13 -18.89 -33.86
CA LEU A 88 2.32 -17.52 -34.34
C LEU A 88 2.04 -16.48 -33.26
N GLN A 89 1.02 -16.70 -32.42
CA GLN A 89 0.72 -15.83 -31.29
C GLN A 89 1.89 -15.78 -30.30
N GLY A 90 2.51 -16.92 -29.98
CA GLY A 90 3.69 -17.00 -29.12
C GLY A 90 4.85 -16.17 -29.66
N VAL A 91 5.19 -16.36 -30.95
CA VAL A 91 6.27 -15.60 -31.61
C VAL A 91 6.02 -14.08 -31.62
N GLN A 92 4.76 -13.64 -31.70
CA GLN A 92 4.42 -12.21 -31.65
C GLN A 92 4.55 -11.62 -30.25
N ILE A 93 4.30 -12.41 -29.20
CA ILE A 93 4.45 -11.97 -27.81
C ILE A 93 5.94 -11.77 -27.51
N ASP A 94 6.80 -12.72 -27.89
CA ASP A 94 8.25 -12.63 -27.67
C ASP A 94 8.89 -11.43 -28.37
N LYS A 95 8.33 -10.96 -29.50
CA LYS A 95 8.83 -9.77 -30.21
C LYS A 95 8.40 -8.44 -29.58
N LYS A 96 7.35 -8.42 -28.75
CA LYS A 96 6.81 -7.20 -28.14
C LYS A 96 7.37 -6.93 -26.74
N ILE A 97 8.14 -7.87 -26.19
CA ILE A 97 8.87 -7.76 -24.94
C ILE A 97 10.30 -7.32 -25.27
#